data_AF-A0A803MW09-F1
#
_entry.id   AF-A0A803MW09-F1
#
_cell.length_a   1.000
_cell.length_b   1.000
_cell.length_c   1.000
_cell.angle_alpha   90.00
_cell.angle_beta   90.00
_cell.angle_gamma   90.00
#
_symmetry.space_group_name_H-M   'P 1'
#
loop_
_entity.id
_entity.type
_entity.pdbx_description
1 polymer ?
#
loop_
_entity_poly.entity_id
_entity_poly.type
_entity_poly.pdbx_seq_one_letter_code
_entity_poly.pdbx_strand_id
1 'polypeptide(L)'
;MASSEDQITFRTKILTRHLNPNLDSSPSSSPNLLSSSPCLSYTPPELVESEANFDTKQMRSILDSHNINHRDWLYNIMIQSNLFNPSIHGHRKFVCPDYNQSMEQQREITVKRIEYLRDCGVFLGWLTGDSEEDELRKMALNEVLAIYDHSLAIKLGVHFFSLVNFL
;
A
#
# COMPACT_ATOMS: atom_id res chain seq x y z
N MET A 1 18.86 -21.28 -29.91
CA MET A 1 18.95 -20.93 -28.48
C MET A 1 19.85 -19.71 -28.39
N ALA A 2 19.30 -18.52 -28.14
CA ALA A 2 20.12 -17.30 -27.98
C ALA A 2 20.80 -17.34 -26.61
N SER A 3 22.08 -16.92 -26.55
CA SER A 3 22.83 -16.90 -25.29
C SER A 3 22.20 -15.90 -24.31
N SER A 4 22.26 -16.17 -23.00
CA SER A 4 21.82 -15.23 -21.95
C SER A 4 22.48 -13.86 -22.11
N GLU A 5 23.74 -13.85 -22.57
CA GLU A 5 24.52 -12.64 -22.84
C GLU A 5 23.95 -11.82 -24.01
N ASP A 6 23.41 -12.47 -25.05
CA ASP A 6 22.78 -11.79 -26.19
C ASP A 6 21.51 -11.06 -25.75
N GLN A 7 20.75 -11.66 -24.83
CA GLN A 7 19.52 -11.08 -24.31
C GLN A 7 19.79 -9.88 -23.38
N ILE A 8 20.81 -9.97 -22.52
CA ILE A 8 21.25 -8.88 -21.65
C ILE A 8 21.77 -7.71 -22.50
N THR A 9 22.57 -8.00 -23.52
CA THR A 9 23.12 -6.97 -24.43
C THR A 9 22.01 -6.30 -25.23
N PHE A 10 21.02 -7.07 -25.70
CA PHE A 10 19.85 -6.53 -26.40
C PHE A 10 19.01 -5.60 -25.51
N ARG A 11 18.70 -6.02 -24.27
CA ARG A 11 17.96 -5.19 -23.31
C ARG A 11 18.73 -3.93 -22.95
N THR A 12 20.03 -4.04 -22.72
CA THR A 12 20.90 -2.90 -22.43
C THR A 12 20.92 -1.93 -23.61
N LYS A 13 21.02 -2.42 -24.84
CA LYS A 13 20.98 -1.60 -26.05
C LYS A 13 19.65 -0.88 -26.23
N ILE A 14 18.53 -1.54 -25.94
CA ILE A 14 17.20 -0.92 -25.95
C ILE A 14 17.10 0.16 -24.87
N LEU A 15 17.47 -0.15 -23.62
CA LEU A 15 17.43 0.83 -22.53
C LEU A 15 18.34 2.04 -22.80
N THR A 16 19.59 1.81 -23.25
CA THR A 16 20.52 2.90 -23.58
C THR A 16 19.99 3.77 -24.72
N ARG A 17 19.32 3.19 -25.72
CA ARG A 17 18.69 3.95 -26.81
C ARG A 17 17.51 4.80 -26.32
N HIS A 18 16.73 4.29 -25.37
CA HIS A 18 15.62 5.04 -24.77
C HIS A 18 16.09 6.14 -23.82
N LEU A 19 17.21 5.93 -23.13
CA LEU A 19 17.75 6.86 -22.14
C LEU A 19 18.67 7.94 -22.75
N ASN A 20 19.35 7.64 -23.85
CA ASN A 20 20.29 8.55 -24.54
C ASN A 20 19.97 8.69 -26.03
N PRO A 21 18.89 9.40 -26.39
CA PRO A 21 18.47 9.55 -27.79
C PRO A 21 19.45 10.34 -28.68
N ASN A 22 20.41 11.05 -28.07
CA ASN A 22 21.40 11.88 -28.77
C ASN A 22 22.62 11.09 -29.29
N LEU A 23 22.70 9.77 -29.08
CA LEU A 23 23.83 8.97 -29.57
C LEU A 23 23.71 8.61 -31.07
N ASP A 24 22.52 8.72 -31.66
CA ASP A 24 22.24 8.36 -33.06
C ASP A 24 21.94 9.60 -33.96
N SER A 25 22.08 10.82 -33.46
CA SER A 25 21.74 12.04 -34.22
C SER A 25 22.85 12.47 -35.19
N SER A 26 22.71 12.06 -36.46
CA SER A 26 23.31 12.79 -37.60
C SER A 26 22.86 14.26 -37.61
N PRO A 27 23.72 15.21 -38.01
CA PRO A 27 23.57 16.64 -37.75
C PRO A 27 22.67 17.37 -38.76
N SER A 28 21.49 16.82 -39.08
CA SER A 28 20.58 17.46 -40.03
C SER A 28 19.12 17.07 -39.81
N SER A 29 18.53 17.49 -38.70
CA SER A 29 17.12 17.84 -38.59
C SER A 29 16.83 18.36 -37.18
N SER A 30 15.99 19.39 -37.12
CA SER A 30 15.34 20.04 -35.96
C SER A 30 15.32 19.25 -34.64
N PRO A 31 15.39 19.93 -33.47
CA PRO A 31 15.42 19.26 -32.19
C PRO A 31 14.10 18.54 -32.00
N ASN A 32 14.10 17.23 -32.23
CA ASN A 32 13.07 16.36 -31.71
C ASN A 32 13.25 16.39 -30.19
N LEU A 33 12.62 17.39 -29.56
CA LEU A 33 12.19 17.35 -28.17
C LEU A 33 11.29 16.12 -28.07
N LEU A 34 11.92 14.97 -27.87
CA LEU A 34 11.25 13.70 -27.66
C LEU A 34 10.40 13.90 -26.40
N SER A 35 9.10 14.04 -26.60
CA SER A 35 8.15 13.89 -25.51
C SER A 35 8.43 12.52 -24.89
N SER A 36 8.55 12.48 -23.56
CA SER A 36 8.56 11.21 -22.82
C SER A 36 7.45 10.35 -23.41
N SER A 37 7.77 9.12 -23.83
CA SER A 37 6.73 8.21 -24.29
C SER A 37 5.66 8.16 -23.19
N PRO A 38 4.35 8.30 -23.50
CA PRO A 38 3.31 8.46 -22.48
C PRO A 38 3.32 7.37 -21.41
N CYS A 39 3.83 6.19 -21.76
CA CYS A 39 4.02 5.03 -20.89
C CYS A 39 5.25 5.08 -19.95
N LEU A 40 6.12 6.07 -20.08
CA LEU A 40 7.27 6.32 -19.19
C LEU A 40 7.09 7.58 -18.31
N SER A 41 6.09 8.40 -18.62
CA SER A 41 5.69 9.55 -17.80
C SER A 41 4.49 9.16 -16.95
N TYR A 42 4.70 8.92 -15.66
CA TYR A 42 3.59 8.86 -14.71
C TYR A 42 3.16 10.28 -14.37
N THR A 43 1.94 10.63 -14.75
CA THR A 43 1.26 11.81 -14.22
C THR A 43 0.28 11.33 -13.16
N PRO A 44 0.41 11.80 -11.89
CA PRO A 44 -0.55 11.46 -10.85
C PRO A 44 -1.99 11.77 -11.28
N PRO A 45 -2.96 10.87 -11.03
CA PRO A 45 -4.36 11.10 -11.37
C PRO A 45 -4.89 12.42 -10.83
N GLU A 46 -4.39 12.89 -9.67
CA GLU A 46 -4.77 14.15 -9.06
C GLU A 46 -4.42 15.39 -9.91
N LEU A 47 -3.52 15.26 -10.88
CA LEU A 47 -3.12 16.33 -11.79
C LEU A 47 -3.83 16.29 -13.14
N VAL A 48 -4.47 15.17 -13.49
CA VAL A 48 -5.09 14.94 -14.81
C VAL A 48 -6.60 14.81 -14.71
N GLU A 49 -7.07 14.16 -13.66
CA GLU A 49 -8.49 13.91 -13.44
C GLU A 49 -9.13 15.12 -12.76
N SER A 50 -10.30 15.49 -13.26
CA SER A 50 -11.18 16.44 -12.57
C SER A 50 -11.64 15.87 -11.24
N GLU A 51 -12.01 16.75 -10.31
CA GLU A 51 -12.64 16.32 -9.05
C GLU A 51 -13.83 15.38 -9.32
N ALA A 52 -14.03 14.42 -8.41
CA ALA A 52 -15.09 13.44 -8.57
C ALA A 52 -16.46 14.12 -8.72
N ASN A 53 -17.22 13.74 -9.74
CA ASN A 53 -18.58 14.26 -9.99
C ASN A 53 -19.63 13.71 -9.01
N PHE A 54 -19.21 13.07 -7.92
CA PHE A 54 -20.07 12.46 -6.90
C PHE A 54 -19.48 12.70 -5.51
N ASP A 55 -20.35 12.61 -4.49
CA ASP A 55 -19.93 12.74 -3.11
C ASP A 55 -19.12 11.50 -2.68
N THR A 56 -17.80 11.70 -2.53
CA THR A 56 -16.86 10.65 -2.13
C THR A 56 -17.14 10.11 -0.72
N LYS A 57 -17.73 10.91 0.18
CA LYS A 57 -18.11 10.45 1.52
C LYS A 57 -19.31 9.51 1.47
N GLN A 58 -20.30 9.82 0.63
CA GLN A 58 -21.42 8.92 0.40
C GLN A 58 -20.98 7.62 -0.27
N MET A 59 -20.11 7.71 -1.29
CA MET A 59 -19.52 6.53 -1.92
C MET A 59 -18.81 5.65 -0.89
N ARG A 60 -18.00 6.25 -0.01
CA ARG A 60 -17.33 5.53 1.07
C ARG A 60 -18.31 4.90 2.04
N SER A 61 -19.38 5.59 2.40
CA SER A 61 -20.42 5.02 3.27
C SER A 61 -21.07 3.77 2.68
N ILE A 62 -21.19 3.69 1.35
CA ILE A 62 -21.71 2.52 0.65
C ILE A 62 -20.66 1.39 0.63
N LEU A 63 -19.40 1.72 0.33
CA LEU A 63 -18.32 0.74 0.19
C LEU A 63 -17.89 0.11 1.53
N ASP A 64 -17.67 0.95 2.55
CA ASP A 64 -17.20 0.50 3.87
C ASP A 64 -18.36 -0.01 4.75
N SER A 65 -19.59 0.43 4.45
CA SER A 65 -20.88 0.07 5.08
C SER A 65 -20.99 0.37 6.59
N HIS A 66 -20.08 -0.12 7.43
CA HIS A 66 -20.11 -0.06 8.88
C HIS A 66 -18.77 0.41 9.47
N ASN A 67 -18.82 0.86 10.73
CA ASN A 67 -17.62 1.12 11.55
C ASN A 67 -16.58 2.06 10.92
N ILE A 68 -17.00 2.97 10.04
CA ILE A 68 -16.12 3.88 9.26
C ILE A 68 -15.21 4.70 10.17
N ASN A 69 -15.74 5.21 11.28
CA ASN A 69 -14.98 5.98 12.25
C ASN A 69 -13.87 5.15 12.92
N HIS A 70 -14.12 3.87 13.19
CA HIS A 70 -13.12 2.95 13.74
C HIS A 70 -12.03 2.63 12.70
N ARG A 71 -12.41 2.47 11.42
CA ARG A 71 -11.44 2.32 10.32
C ARG A 71 -10.54 3.55 10.20
N ASP A 72 -11.11 4.76 10.22
CA ASP A 72 -10.38 6.02 10.17
C ASP A 72 -9.45 6.21 11.37
N TRP A 73 -9.93 5.87 12.56
CA TRP A 73 -9.14 5.92 13.78
C TRP A 73 -7.90 5.01 13.69
N LEU A 74 -8.06 3.79 13.19
CA LEU A 74 -6.93 2.86 13.03
C LEU A 74 -5.94 3.34 11.98
N TYR A 75 -6.41 3.84 10.83
CA TYR A 75 -5.52 4.45 9.83
C TYR A 75 -4.73 5.62 10.41
N ASN A 76 -5.35 6.48 11.23
CA ASN A 76 -4.66 7.57 11.89
C ASN A 76 -3.57 7.08 12.86
N ILE A 77 -3.84 6.02 13.64
CA ILE A 77 -2.84 5.38 14.51
C ILE A 77 -1.64 4.88 13.71
N MET A 78 -1.89 4.24 12.57
CA MET A 78 -0.84 3.69 11.71
C MET A 78 -0.01 4.80 11.08
N ILE A 79 -0.66 5.84 10.56
CA ILE A 79 -0.01 7.00 9.91
C ILE A 79 0.91 7.76 10.88
N GLN A 80 0.64 7.71 12.18
CA GLN A 80 1.45 8.40 13.20
C GLN A 80 2.74 7.65 13.58
N SER A 81 2.86 6.35 13.26
CA SER A 81 4.00 5.53 13.66
C SER A 81 4.91 5.17 12.51
N ASN A 82 6.21 5.27 12.73
CA ASN A 82 7.23 4.87 11.75
C ASN A 82 7.24 3.35 11.50
N LEU A 83 6.61 2.54 12.36
CA LEU A 83 6.47 1.08 12.15
C LEU A 83 5.68 0.73 10.89
N PHE A 84 4.84 1.65 10.40
CA PHE A 84 3.99 1.46 9.22
C PHE A 84 4.55 2.13 7.95
N ASN A 85 5.81 2.58 8.00
CA ASN A 85 6.51 3.28 6.91
C ASN A 85 5.66 4.38 6.27
N PRO A 86 5.33 5.44 7.02
CA PRO A 86 4.56 6.55 6.48
C PRO A 86 5.34 7.25 5.37
N SER A 87 4.65 7.54 4.27
CA SER A 87 5.18 8.30 3.13
C SER A 87 4.24 9.45 2.78
N ILE A 88 4.81 10.58 2.34
CA ILE A 88 4.04 11.75 1.93
C ILE A 88 4.12 11.86 0.42
N HIS A 89 2.97 11.85 -0.24
CA HIS A 89 2.86 12.10 -1.68
C HIS A 89 1.90 13.28 -1.88
N GLY A 90 2.45 14.43 -2.29
CA GLY A 90 1.72 15.69 -2.34
C GLY A 90 1.20 16.10 -0.96
N HIS A 91 -0.12 16.28 -0.85
CA HIS A 91 -0.80 16.65 0.40
C HIS A 91 -1.32 15.45 1.21
N ARG A 92 -1.07 14.21 0.76
CA ARG A 92 -1.60 12.98 1.38
C ARG A 92 -0.48 12.19 2.04
N LYS A 93 -0.82 11.58 3.18
CA LYS A 93 0.08 10.70 3.93
C LYS A 93 -0.45 9.27 3.81
N PHE A 94 0.41 8.36 3.38
CA PHE A 94 0.12 6.95 3.14
C PHE A 94 0.99 6.08 4.03
N VAL A 95 0.57 4.84 4.24
CA VAL A 95 1.36 3.80 4.93
C VAL A 95 1.47 2.58 4.02
N CYS A 96 2.62 1.93 4.07
CA CYS A 96 2.94 0.80 3.19
C CYS A 96 3.91 -0.16 3.89
N PRO A 97 3.84 -1.49 3.68
CA PRO A 97 4.91 -2.40 4.08
C PRO A 97 6.22 -2.10 3.33
N ASP A 98 7.36 -2.28 3.99
CA ASP A 98 8.65 -2.14 3.32
C ASP A 98 9.02 -3.44 2.59
N TYR A 99 8.67 -3.52 1.31
CA TYR A 99 8.89 -4.71 0.49
C TYR A 99 10.36 -5.04 0.22
N ASN A 100 11.31 -4.22 0.66
CA ASN A 100 12.75 -4.48 0.51
C ASN A 100 13.36 -5.25 1.69
N GLN A 101 12.58 -5.51 2.75
CA GLN A 101 13.04 -6.24 3.94
C GLN A 101 13.08 -7.76 3.71
N SER A 102 14.00 -8.43 4.42
CA SER A 102 14.02 -9.90 4.47
C SER A 102 12.78 -10.45 5.20
N MET A 103 12.52 -11.75 5.05
CA MET A 103 11.42 -12.42 5.76
C MET A 103 11.56 -12.32 7.28
N GLU A 104 12.77 -12.43 7.82
CA GLU A 104 13.07 -12.33 9.25
C GLU A 104 12.77 -10.93 9.77
N GLN A 105 13.22 -9.91 9.04
CA GLN A 105 12.92 -8.51 9.37
C GLN A 105 11.42 -8.24 9.34
N GLN A 106 10.70 -8.76 8.34
CA GLN A 106 9.24 -8.67 8.26
C GLN A 106 8.55 -9.35 9.46
N ARG A 107 9.05 -10.50 9.91
CA ARG A 107 8.51 -11.18 11.10
C ARG A 107 8.73 -10.37 12.37
N GLU A 108 9.91 -9.78 12.54
CA GLU A 108 10.24 -8.93 13.69
C GLU A 108 9.40 -7.65 13.72
N ILE A 109 9.32 -6.92 12.60
CA ILE A 109 8.54 -5.69 12.54
C ILE A 109 7.04 -5.97 12.72
N THR A 110 6.53 -7.11 12.24
CA THR A 110 5.13 -7.52 12.47
C THR A 110 4.83 -7.65 13.96
N VAL A 111 5.73 -8.24 14.75
CA VAL A 111 5.54 -8.33 16.22
C VAL A 111 5.52 -6.94 16.85
N LYS A 112 6.46 -6.06 16.47
CA LYS A 112 6.50 -4.67 16.96
C LYS A 112 5.22 -3.89 16.61
N ARG A 113 4.67 -4.09 15.40
CA ARG A 113 3.38 -3.51 14.99
C ARG A 113 2.25 -4.00 15.88
N ILE A 114 2.18 -5.30 16.17
CA ILE A 114 1.16 -5.88 17.07
C ILE A 114 1.26 -5.27 18.47
N GLU A 115 2.47 -5.17 19.03
CA GLU A 115 2.69 -4.56 20.34
C GLU A 115 2.24 -3.10 20.37
N TYR A 116 2.61 -2.31 19.36
CA TYR A 116 2.17 -0.93 19.23
C TYR A 116 0.64 -0.80 19.13
N LEU A 117 0.00 -1.63 18.29
CA LEU A 117 -1.46 -1.62 18.14
C LEU A 117 -2.17 -2.00 19.45
N ARG A 118 -1.62 -2.96 20.20
CA ARG A 118 -2.10 -3.31 21.54
C ARG A 118 -2.01 -2.11 22.48
N ASP A 119 -0.87 -1.44 22.52
CA ASP A 119 -0.63 -0.30 23.41
C ASP A 119 -1.53 0.90 23.08
N CYS A 120 -1.94 1.03 21.81
CA CYS A 120 -2.96 2.00 21.37
C CYS A 120 -4.41 1.55 21.64
N GLY A 121 -4.63 0.36 22.21
CA GLY A 121 -5.97 -0.14 22.55
C GLY A 121 -6.76 -0.73 21.38
N VAL A 122 -6.12 -1.04 20.25
CA VAL A 122 -6.81 -1.55 19.04
C VAL A 122 -7.56 -2.85 19.32
N PHE A 123 -7.01 -3.71 20.18
CA PHE A 123 -7.57 -5.02 20.51
C PHE A 123 -8.56 -5.00 21.70
N LEU A 124 -8.92 -3.82 22.20
CA LEU A 124 -9.84 -3.71 23.33
C LEU A 124 -11.21 -4.29 22.96
N GLY A 125 -11.68 -5.23 23.77
CA GLY A 125 -12.95 -5.93 23.55
C GLY A 125 -12.88 -7.08 22.55
N TRP A 126 -11.75 -7.36 21.88
CA TRP A 126 -11.70 -8.40 20.84
C TRP A 126 -11.92 -9.82 21.38
N LEU A 127 -11.63 -10.06 22.66
CA LEU A 127 -11.82 -11.35 23.36
C LEU A 127 -12.97 -11.34 24.38
N THR A 128 -13.50 -10.17 24.70
CA THR A 128 -14.43 -10.00 25.82
C THR A 128 -15.77 -9.41 25.39
N GLY A 129 -15.84 -8.77 24.22
CA GLY A 129 -17.09 -8.32 23.62
C GLY A 129 -17.80 -9.51 22.99
N ASP A 130 -19.09 -9.62 23.24
CA ASP A 130 -19.97 -10.68 22.75
C ASP A 130 -21.16 -10.13 21.93
N SER A 131 -21.17 -8.81 21.69
CA SER A 131 -22.20 -8.15 20.90
C SER A 131 -21.91 -8.22 19.39
N GLU A 132 -22.97 -8.14 18.58
CA GLU A 132 -22.84 -8.03 17.12
C GLU A 132 -21.98 -6.83 16.71
N GLU A 133 -22.12 -5.70 17.41
CA GLU A 133 -21.32 -4.50 17.14
C GLU A 133 -19.84 -4.73 17.45
N ASP A 134 -19.49 -5.49 18.48
CA ASP A 134 -18.11 -5.83 18.78
C ASP A 134 -17.48 -6.70 17.70
N GLU A 135 -18.22 -7.67 17.16
CA GLU A 135 -17.79 -8.49 16.03
C GLU A 135 -17.60 -7.66 14.76
N LEU A 136 -18.56 -6.79 14.43
CA LEU A 136 -18.46 -5.89 13.27
C LEU A 136 -17.29 -4.91 13.39
N ARG A 137 -17.05 -4.37 14.58
CA ARG A 137 -15.90 -3.51 14.86
C ARG A 137 -14.59 -4.28 14.72
N LYS A 138 -14.50 -5.49 15.28
CA LYS A 138 -13.33 -6.37 15.16
C LYS A 138 -13.04 -6.71 13.69
N MET A 139 -14.07 -7.03 12.90
CA MET A 139 -13.94 -7.29 11.46
C MET A 139 -13.48 -6.05 10.69
N ALA A 140 -14.08 -4.88 10.92
CA ALA A 140 -13.69 -3.64 10.26
C ALA A 140 -12.22 -3.27 10.53
N LEU A 141 -11.76 -3.44 11.77
CA LEU A 141 -10.36 -3.18 12.12
C LEU A 141 -9.42 -4.20 11.49
N ASN A 142 -9.79 -5.48 11.46
CA ASN A 142 -8.99 -6.53 10.82
C ASN A 142 -8.86 -6.32 9.30
N GLU A 143 -9.91 -5.84 8.64
CA GLU A 143 -9.87 -5.48 7.21
C GLU A 143 -8.88 -4.36 6.92
N VAL A 144 -8.83 -3.30 7.75
CA VAL A 144 -7.82 -2.23 7.61
C VAL A 144 -6.41 -2.80 7.71
N LEU A 145 -6.17 -3.70 8.66
CA LEU A 145 -4.87 -4.37 8.80
C LEU A 145 -4.56 -5.25 7.59
N ALA A 146 -5.57 -5.93 7.02
CA ALA A 146 -5.40 -6.78 5.83
C ALA A 146 -5.12 -5.97 4.56
N ILE A 147 -5.70 -4.78 4.41
CA ILE A 147 -5.40 -3.84 3.33
C ILE A 147 -3.95 -3.37 3.42
N TYR A 148 -3.46 -3.10 4.63
CA TYR A 148 -2.08 -2.69 4.84
C TYR A 148 -1.09 -3.84 4.61
N ASP A 149 -1.25 -4.95 5.33
CA ASP A 149 -0.38 -6.12 5.26
C ASP A 149 -1.16 -7.38 5.59
N HIS A 150 -1.34 -8.23 4.57
CA HIS A 150 -2.02 -9.50 4.72
C HIS A 150 -1.37 -10.40 5.78
N SER A 151 -0.05 -10.36 5.93
CA SER A 151 0.67 -11.20 6.91
C SER A 151 0.32 -10.81 8.35
N LEU A 152 0.24 -9.51 8.63
CA LEU A 152 -0.19 -8.99 9.92
C LEU A 152 -1.63 -9.42 10.27
N ALA A 153 -2.56 -9.31 9.31
CA ALA A 153 -3.94 -9.71 9.51
C ALA A 153 -4.08 -11.21 9.76
N ILE A 154 -3.36 -12.07 9.00
CA ILE A 154 -3.36 -13.52 9.24
C ILE A 154 -2.79 -13.85 10.62
N LYS A 155 -1.68 -13.21 11.02
CA LYS A 155 -1.07 -13.45 12.32
C LYS A 155 -2.00 -13.11 13.47
N LEU A 156 -2.75 -12.01 13.37
CA LEU A 156 -3.79 -11.69 14.35
C LEU A 156 -4.97 -12.65 14.26
N GLY A 157 -5.38 -13.01 13.04
CA GLY A 157 -6.58 -13.79 12.85
C GLY A 157 -6.51 -15.21 13.37
N VAL A 158 -5.33 -15.84 13.30
CA VAL A 158 -5.14 -17.16 13.94
C VAL A 158 -5.33 -17.07 15.46
N HIS A 159 -4.96 -15.95 16.09
CA HIS A 159 -5.12 -15.75 17.53
C HIS A 159 -6.56 -15.36 17.93
N PHE A 160 -7.20 -14.45 17.20
CA PHE A 160 -8.50 -13.88 17.61
C PHE A 160 -9.73 -14.53 16.96
N PHE A 161 -9.62 -15.09 15.74
CA PHE A 161 -10.75 -15.68 15.03
C PHE A 161 -10.68 -17.20 14.91
N SER A 162 -9.49 -17.79 14.87
CA SER A 162 -9.35 -19.26 14.80
C SER A 162 -9.22 -19.91 16.16
N LEU A 163 -8.22 -19.54 16.98
CA LEU A 163 -7.95 -20.23 18.25
C LEU A 163 -9.05 -20.05 19.32
N VAL A 164 -9.67 -18.88 19.40
CA VAL A 164 -10.63 -18.55 20.47
C VAL A 164 -12.02 -19.16 20.22
N ASN A 165 -12.37 -19.48 18.98
CA ASN A 165 -13.65 -20.13 18.67
C ASN A 165 -13.65 -21.66 18.90
N PHE A 166 -12.50 -22.24 19.29
CA PHE A 166 -12.36 -23.67 19.62
C PHE A 166 -12.09 -23.94 21.11
N LEU A 167 -12.05 -22.89 21.95
CA LEU A 167 -11.95 -22.97 23.42
C LEU A 167 -13.27 -22.54 24.05
#